data_AF-A0A821Y2T2-F1
#
_entry.id   AF-A0A821Y2T2-F1
#
_cell.length_a   1.000
_cell.length_b   1.000
_cell.length_c   1.000
_cell.angle_alpha   90.00
_cell.angle_beta   90.00
_cell.angle_gamma   90.00
#
_symmetry.space_group_name_H-M   'P 1'
#
loop_
_entity.id
_entity.type
_entity.pdbx_description
1 polymer ?
#
loop_
_entity_poly.entity_id
_entity_poly.type
_entity_poly.pdbx_seq_one_letter_code
_entity_poly.pdbx_strand_id
1 'polypeptide(L)'
;EEHTERGNDDDIDDKNIEYDQDKNEFLIYETGNNEGDIFVEMGINIRTEKVEHFNVPKMIPDADYQRLIRSLNNNQRKYILNVMNLIKDSDKQFFHFINGGAGVGKSTLIKAVYQS
;
A
#
# COMPACT_ATOMS: atom_id res chain seq x y z
N GLU A 1 -35.59 -52.50 30.90
CA GLU A 1 -35.72 -51.08 30.55
C GLU A 1 -34.40 -50.70 29.88
N GLU A 2 -34.17 -50.93 28.58
CA GLU A 2 -34.76 -50.23 27.41
C GLU A 2 -34.71 -48.71 27.63
N HIS A 3 -33.89 -47.91 26.93
CA HIS A 3 -33.97 -47.68 25.48
C HIS A 3 -32.62 -47.33 24.81
N THR A 4 -32.60 -47.62 23.51
CA THR A 4 -31.55 -47.50 22.49
C THR A 4 -31.91 -46.38 21.50
N GLU A 5 -30.98 -45.54 21.05
CA GLU A 5 -31.00 -44.83 19.75
C GLU A 5 -29.52 -44.60 19.34
N ARG A 6 -28.94 -45.29 18.33
CA ARG A 6 -29.04 -45.14 16.85
C ARG A 6 -28.64 -43.73 16.35
N GLY A 7 -27.78 -43.54 15.36
CA GLY A 7 -27.21 -44.47 14.37
C GLY A 7 -26.07 -43.84 13.55
N ASN A 8 -25.45 -44.71 12.76
CA ASN A 8 -24.29 -44.47 11.90
C ASN A 8 -24.67 -43.99 10.49
N ASP A 9 -23.61 -43.73 9.72
CA ASP A 9 -23.43 -44.00 8.27
C ASP A 9 -23.70 -42.87 7.26
N ASP A 10 -22.57 -42.37 6.74
CA ASP A 10 -22.22 -42.05 5.34
C ASP A 10 -23.33 -42.16 4.28
N ASP A 11 -23.53 -41.06 3.53
CA ASP A 11 -23.85 -41.12 2.09
C ASP A 11 -23.42 -39.81 1.40
N ILE A 12 -22.32 -39.90 0.65
CA ILE A 12 -21.94 -38.94 -0.40
C ILE A 12 -22.76 -39.32 -1.64
N ASP A 13 -23.60 -38.43 -2.15
CA ASP A 13 -24.15 -38.57 -3.51
C ASP A 13 -23.77 -37.35 -4.35
N ASP A 14 -22.57 -37.47 -4.92
CA ASP A 14 -21.98 -36.58 -5.91
C ASP A 14 -22.57 -36.94 -7.28
N LYS A 15 -23.69 -36.30 -7.65
CA LYS A 15 -24.27 -36.45 -9.00
C LYS A 15 -24.74 -35.13 -9.59
N ASN A 16 -23.91 -34.65 -10.51
CA ASN A 16 -24.25 -33.94 -11.74
C ASN A 16 -25.12 -32.68 -11.59
N ILE A 17 -24.47 -31.56 -11.31
CA ILE A 17 -24.85 -30.29 -11.95
C ILE A 17 -23.61 -29.78 -12.67
N GLU A 18 -23.59 -30.03 -13.98
CA GLU A 18 -22.70 -29.36 -14.93
C GLU A 18 -23.13 -27.90 -14.97
N TYR A 19 -22.41 -27.05 -14.22
CA TYR A 19 -22.50 -25.62 -14.42
C TYR A 19 -21.81 -25.34 -15.75
N ASP A 20 -22.62 -25.09 -16.79
CA ASP A 20 -22.17 -24.50 -18.04
C ASP A 20 -21.58 -23.13 -17.69
N GLN A 21 -20.27 -23.13 -17.38
CA GLN A 21 -19.54 -21.91 -17.08
C GLN A 21 -19.38 -21.17 -18.39
N ASP A 22 -20.38 -20.33 -18.65
CA ASP A 22 -20.41 -19.35 -19.72
C ASP A 22 -19.02 -18.72 -19.83
N LYS A 23 -18.32 -19.03 -20.93
CA LYS A 23 -16.89 -18.71 -21.16
C LYS A 23 -16.59 -17.20 -21.19
N ASN A 24 -17.64 -16.40 -20.98
CA ASN A 24 -17.65 -14.96 -21.06
C ASN A 24 -18.15 -14.29 -19.77
N GLU A 25 -18.43 -15.02 -18.69
CA GLU A 25 -18.80 -14.40 -17.40
C GLU A 25 -17.62 -13.59 -16.79
N PHE A 26 -16.40 -13.80 -17.32
CA PHE A 26 -15.18 -13.06 -16.95
C PHE A 26 -14.57 -12.24 -18.10
N LEU A 27 -15.35 -11.92 -19.13
CA LEU A 27 -14.91 -11.01 -20.18
C LEU A 27 -14.75 -9.59 -19.60
N ILE A 28 -13.52 -9.16 -19.37
CA ILE A 28 -13.22 -7.75 -19.11
C ILE A 28 -12.93 -7.09 -20.45
N TYR A 29 -13.85 -6.21 -20.89
CA TYR A 29 -13.55 -5.26 -21.96
C TYR A 29 -13.84 -3.83 -21.52
N GLU A 30 -12.73 -3.09 -21.55
CA GLU A 30 -12.49 -1.66 -21.49
C GLU A 30 -13.65 -0.75 -21.07
N THR A 31 -13.50 -0.21 -19.86
CA THR A 31 -13.51 1.25 -19.74
C THR A 31 -12.28 1.67 -18.97
N GLY A 32 -11.29 2.13 -19.73
CA GLY A 32 -10.21 3.03 -19.30
C GLY A 32 -9.60 2.76 -17.94
N ASN A 33 -8.59 1.89 -17.90
CA ASN A 33 -7.68 1.79 -16.77
C ASN A 33 -6.24 1.87 -17.27
N ASN A 34 -5.54 2.97 -16.98
CA ASN A 34 -4.12 3.13 -17.33
C ASN A 34 -3.17 2.55 -16.25
N GLU A 35 -3.69 1.72 -15.34
CA GLU A 35 -2.91 1.14 -14.22
C GLU A 35 -2.74 -0.39 -14.31
N GLY A 36 -3.20 -1.03 -15.40
CA GLY A 36 -2.97 -2.45 -15.64
C GLY A 36 -1.65 -2.71 -16.37
N ASP A 37 -0.80 -3.60 -15.86
CA ASP A 37 0.40 -4.04 -16.56
C ASP A 37 0.05 -5.14 -17.58
N ILE A 38 -0.03 -4.72 -18.84
CA ILE A 38 -0.42 -5.51 -20.02
C ILE A 38 0.45 -6.77 -20.19
N PHE A 39 1.67 -6.77 -19.66
CA PHE A 39 2.61 -7.89 -19.73
C PHE A 39 2.18 -9.10 -18.90
N VAL A 40 1.48 -8.87 -17.78
CA VAL A 40 0.97 -9.94 -16.90
C VAL A 40 -0.29 -10.56 -17.48
N GLU A 41 -1.15 -9.75 -18.11
CA GLU A 41 -2.39 -10.21 -18.74
C GLU A 41 -2.16 -11.05 -20.00
N MET A 42 -1.07 -10.83 -20.74
CA MET A 42 -0.73 -11.61 -21.94
C MET A 42 -0.06 -12.97 -21.66
N GLY A 43 0.17 -13.35 -20.41
CA GLY A 43 0.74 -14.66 -20.05
C GLY A 43 2.19 -14.88 -20.50
N ILE A 44 2.92 -13.81 -20.87
CA ILE A 44 4.33 -13.90 -21.26
C ILE A 44 5.16 -13.81 -19.98
N ASN A 45 5.53 -14.96 -19.43
CA ASN A 45 6.40 -15.04 -18.26
C ASN A 45 7.79 -14.51 -18.61
N ILE A 46 8.01 -13.22 -18.38
CA ILE A 46 9.33 -12.63 -18.23
C ILE A 46 9.41 -12.21 -16.77
N ARG A 47 10.43 -12.69 -16.06
CA ARG A 47 10.77 -12.20 -14.72
C ARG A 47 11.02 -10.70 -14.82
N THR A 48 9.99 -9.90 -14.60
CA THR A 48 10.14 -8.47 -14.44
C THR A 48 10.58 -8.25 -13.01
N GLU A 49 11.80 -7.74 -12.84
CA GLU A 49 12.16 -7.03 -11.62
C GLU A 49 11.04 -6.02 -11.40
N LYS A 50 10.30 -6.18 -10.29
CA LYS A 50 9.16 -5.34 -9.96
C LYS A 50 9.60 -3.89 -10.14
N VAL A 51 9.16 -3.25 -11.21
CA VAL A 51 9.37 -1.82 -11.40
C VAL A 51 8.43 -1.17 -10.39
N GLU A 52 8.94 -1.00 -9.16
CA GLU A 52 8.26 -0.23 -8.13
C GLU A 52 8.11 1.19 -8.69
N HIS A 53 6.91 1.50 -9.18
CA HIS A 53 6.56 2.84 -9.61
C HIS A 53 6.61 3.75 -8.39
N PHE A 54 7.72 4.45 -8.23
CA PHE A 54 7.88 5.46 -7.18
C PHE A 54 7.10 6.71 -7.59
N ASN A 55 5.85 6.78 -7.15
CA ASN A 55 5.03 7.98 -7.31
C ASN A 55 5.60 9.10 -6.43
N VAL A 56 6.37 10.00 -7.05
CA VAL A 56 6.91 11.20 -6.41
C VAL A 56 5.74 12.02 -5.83
N PRO A 57 5.68 12.22 -4.50
CA PRO A 57 4.60 13.02 -3.92
C PRO A 57 4.53 14.42 -4.55
N LYS A 58 3.31 14.87 -4.84
CA LYS A 58 3.07 16.20 -5.40
C LYS A 58 3.52 17.28 -4.41
N MET A 59 4.23 18.27 -4.92
CA MET A 59 4.59 19.46 -4.14
C MET A 59 3.33 20.22 -3.74
N ILE A 60 3.28 20.66 -2.49
CA ILE A 60 2.19 21.49 -1.96
C ILE A 60 2.51 22.97 -2.16
N PRO A 61 1.48 23.85 -2.23
CA PRO A 61 1.70 25.29 -2.27
C PRO A 61 2.43 25.80 -1.02
N ASP A 62 3.24 26.86 -1.17
CA ASP A 62 4.00 27.48 -0.08
C ASP A 62 3.15 27.87 1.13
N ALA A 63 1.93 28.35 0.89
CA ALA A 63 1.00 28.70 1.96
C ALA A 63 0.67 27.50 2.86
N ASP A 64 0.49 26.32 2.25
CA ASP A 64 0.20 25.07 2.96
C ASP A 64 1.45 24.50 3.61
N TYR A 65 2.61 24.63 2.98
CA TYR A 65 3.89 24.28 3.59
C TYR A 65 4.19 25.13 4.82
N GLN A 66 3.96 26.44 4.77
CA GLN A 66 4.12 27.32 5.93
C GLN A 66 3.17 26.92 7.06
N ARG A 67 1.92 26.56 6.75
CA ARG A 67 0.97 26.03 7.75
C ARG A 67 1.46 24.72 8.35
N LEU A 68 2.00 23.82 7.52
CA LEU A 68 2.58 22.55 7.95
C LEU A 68 3.73 22.78 8.94
N ILE A 69 4.72 23.60 8.59
CA ILE A 69 5.86 23.93 9.47
C ILE A 69 5.39 24.64 10.75
N ARG A 70 4.36 25.48 10.68
CA ARG A 70 3.74 26.13 11.84
C ARG A 70 2.99 25.16 12.76
N SER A 71 2.51 24.02 12.26
CA SER A 71 1.82 23.00 13.06
C SER A 71 2.76 22.11 13.88
N LEU A 72 4.05 22.05 13.51
CA LEU A 72 5.03 21.18 14.16
C LEU A 72 5.41 21.68 15.56
N ASN A 73 5.68 20.72 16.45
CA ASN A 73 6.23 21.03 17.77
C ASN A 73 7.73 21.38 17.70
N ASN A 74 8.27 21.87 18.82
CA ASN A 74 9.67 22.33 18.88
C ASN A 74 10.70 21.25 18.55
N ASN A 75 10.46 20.00 18.96
CA ASN A 75 11.38 18.89 18.70
C ASN A 75 11.36 18.48 17.22
N GLN A 76 10.18 18.41 16.62
CA GLN A 76 9.98 18.16 15.20
C GLN A 76 10.66 19.24 14.34
N ARG A 77 10.52 20.52 14.68
CA ARG A 77 11.20 21.62 13.97
C ARG A 77 12.71 21.53 14.05
N LYS A 78 13.26 21.26 15.23
CA LYS A 78 14.70 21.05 15.42
C LYS A 78 15.21 19.90 14.56
N TYR A 79 14.46 18.80 14.51
CA TYR A 79 14.80 17.67 13.66
C TYR A 79 14.83 18.04 12.18
N ILE A 80 13.81 18.73 11.65
CA ILE A 80 13.79 19.18 10.25
C ILE A 80 14.98 20.06 9.95
N LEU A 81 15.27 21.05 10.80
CA LEU A 81 16.41 21.94 10.59
C LEU A 81 17.73 21.17 10.51
N ASN A 82 17.90 20.16 11.39
CA ASN A 82 19.08 19.31 11.35
C ASN A 82 19.16 18.48 10.06
N VAL A 83 18.05 17.88 9.63
CA VAL A 83 18.01 17.13 8.35
C VAL A 83 18.33 18.04 7.17
N MET A 84 17.79 19.25 7.14
CA MET A 84 18.08 20.24 6.10
C MET A 84 19.57 20.61 6.03
N ASN A 85 20.22 20.77 7.18
CA ASN A 85 21.65 21.02 7.23
C ASN A 85 22.45 19.80 6.77
N LEU A 86 22.05 18.59 7.18
CA LEU A 86 22.70 17.35 6.74
C LEU A 86 22.62 17.16 5.22
N ILE A 87 21.49 17.49 4.59
CA ILE A 87 21.34 17.44 3.13
C ILE A 87 22.24 18.46 2.43
N LYS A 88 22.38 19.66 3.00
CA LYS A 88 23.18 20.75 2.41
C LYS A 88 24.68 20.52 2.54
N ASP A 89 25.12 19.98 3.66
CA ASP A 89 26.54 19.95 4.05
C ASP A 89 27.21 18.60 3.75
N SER A 90 26.46 17.58 3.32
CA SER A 90 26.98 16.22 3.15
C SER A 90 26.36 15.50 1.96
N ASP A 91 27.21 15.09 1.02
CA ASP A 91 26.84 14.20 -0.10
C ASP A 91 26.71 12.72 0.33
N LYS A 92 26.89 12.42 1.62
CA LYS A 92 26.79 11.06 2.16
C LYS A 92 25.34 10.71 2.46
N GLN A 93 24.96 9.49 2.09
CA GLN A 93 23.67 8.92 2.47
C GLN A 93 23.56 8.79 4.00
N PHE A 94 22.40 9.18 4.53
CA PHE A 94 22.08 9.06 5.95
C PHE A 94 20.73 8.37 6.14
N PHE A 95 20.61 7.57 7.21
CA PHE A 95 19.41 6.82 7.54
C PHE A 95 18.96 7.17 8.96
N HIS A 96 17.71 7.60 9.09
CA HIS A 96 17.15 8.05 10.36
C HIS A 96 15.92 7.23 10.72
N PHE A 97 15.86 6.80 11.98
CA PHE A 97 14.69 6.14 12.53
C PHE A 97 13.87 7.12 13.39
N ILE A 98 12.62 7.37 13.00
CA ILE A 98 11.71 8.25 13.72
C ILE A 98 10.80 7.40 14.61
N ASN A 99 11.01 7.47 15.93
CA ASN A 99 10.17 6.81 16.92
C ASN A 99 9.18 7.78 17.59
N GLY A 100 8.08 7.25 18.12
CA GLY A 100 7.11 7.98 18.92
C GLY A 100 5.78 7.24 19.03
N GLY A 101 4.98 7.60 20.03
CA GLY A 101 3.65 7.01 20.26
C GLY A 101 2.65 7.23 19.10
N ALA A 102 1.47 6.61 19.21
CA ALA A 102 0.37 6.89 18.28
C ALA A 102 -0.07 8.36 18.40
N GLY A 103 -0.47 8.98 17.28
CA GLY A 103 -1.01 10.34 17.27
C GLY A 103 0.01 11.49 17.42
N VAL A 104 1.30 11.22 17.65
CA VAL A 104 2.32 12.28 17.85
C VAL A 104 2.70 13.06 16.58
N GLY A 105 2.12 12.71 15.42
CA GLY A 105 2.37 13.40 14.15
C GLY A 105 3.62 12.96 13.39
N LYS A 106 4.03 11.68 13.49
CA LYS A 106 5.17 11.13 12.73
C LYS A 106 5.01 11.32 11.21
N SER A 107 3.83 11.00 10.67
CA SER A 107 3.55 11.19 9.23
C SER A 107 3.62 12.65 8.82
N THR A 108 3.17 13.57 9.70
CA THR A 108 3.26 15.02 9.48
C THR A 108 4.72 15.48 9.41
N LEU A 109 5.58 14.96 10.29
CA LEU A 109 7.02 15.24 10.27
C LEU A 109 7.67 14.75 8.97
N ILE A 110 7.40 13.49 8.57
CA ILE A 110 7.94 12.90 7.33
C ILE A 110 7.48 13.71 6.12
N LYS A 111 6.19 14.09 6.07
CA LYS A 111 5.64 14.94 5.02
C LYS A 111 6.37 16.29 4.95
N ALA A 112 6.64 16.91 6.09
CA ALA A 112 7.35 18.19 6.12
C ALA A 112 8.79 18.07 5.60
N VAL A 113 9.51 17.00 5.96
CA VAL A 113 10.86 16.70 5.44
C VAL A 113 10.84 16.41 3.94
N TYR A 114 9.79 15.78 3.43
CA TYR A 114 9.69 15.49 1.99
C TYR A 114 9.42 16.76 1.16
N GLN A 115 8.60 17.68 1.69
CA GLN A 115 8.18 18.91 1.01
C GLN A 115 9.19 20.07 1.18
N SER A 116 10.33 19.77 1.80
CA SER A 116 11.38 20.70 2.23
C SER A 116 12.35 21.06 1.10
#